data_AF-A0A2C9LMN4-F1
#
_entry.id   AF-A0A2C9LMN4-F1
#
_cell.length_a   1.000
_cell.length_b   1.000
_cell.length_c   1.000
_cell.angle_alpha   90.00
_cell.angle_beta   90.00
_cell.angle_gamma   90.00
#
_symmetry.space_group_name_H-M   'P 1'
#
loop_
_entity.id
_entity.type
_entity.pdbx_description
1 polymer ?
#
loop_
_entity_poly.entity_id
_entity_poly.type
_entity_poly.pdbx_seq_one_letter_code
_entity_poly.pdbx_strand_id
1 'polypeptide(L)'
;MYFAVVAKSGQEDVTCVTEEKSGEDNAESKKTSIWVYTSENHGTSIEVPLTPETTVSDVLDCVRDPVRGEGYLVAVAGDTEYILQEGDNAFTFLYQIWNNSGSPLNFLLRYYSQHAEWPPPELE
;
A
#
# COMPACT_ATOMS: atom_id res chain seq x y z
N MET A 1 -16.74 14.40 -4.56
CA MET A 1 -16.85 13.16 -5.36
C MET A 1 -16.42 12.04 -4.43
N TYR A 2 -17.36 11.22 -3.97
CA TYR A 2 -17.09 10.20 -2.94
C TYR A 2 -16.91 8.85 -3.64
N PHE A 3 -15.81 8.14 -3.35
CA PHE A 3 -15.59 6.79 -3.86
C PHE A 3 -15.81 5.79 -2.72
N ALA A 4 -16.76 4.88 -2.91
CA ALA A 4 -17.05 3.80 -1.98
C ALA A 4 -16.17 2.58 -2.32
N VAL A 5 -15.51 2.02 -1.31
CA VAL A 5 -14.81 0.73 -1.42
C VAL A 5 -15.84 -0.38 -1.17
N VAL A 6 -16.14 -1.17 -2.18
CA VAL A 6 -17.05 -2.33 -2.10
C VAL A 6 -16.25 -3.55 -1.66
N ALA A 7 -16.47 -4.03 -0.43
CA ALA A 7 -16.12 -5.39 -0.04
C ALA A 7 -17.23 -6.33 -0.53
N LYS A 8 -16.91 -7.17 -1.51
CA LYS A 8 -17.86 -8.14 -2.06
C LYS A 8 -17.77 -9.43 -1.24
N SER A 9 -18.68 -9.60 -0.28
CA SER A 9 -18.86 -10.89 0.41
C SER A 9 -19.62 -11.85 -0.51
N GLY A 10 -18.95 -12.94 -0.91
CA GLY A 10 -19.57 -14.04 -1.65
C GLY A 10 -20.56 -14.78 -0.76
N GLN A 11 -21.82 -14.79 -1.20
CA GLN A 11 -22.90 -15.58 -0.62
C GLN A 11 -23.09 -16.79 -1.53
N GLU A 12 -22.70 -17.97 -1.07
CA GLU A 12 -23.05 -19.25 -1.71
C GLU A 12 -23.76 -20.13 -0.68
N ASP A 13 -24.92 -20.62 -1.13
CA ASP A 13 -25.94 -21.35 -0.39
C ASP A 13 -25.58 -22.84 -0.22
N VAL A 14 -26.23 -23.47 0.75
CA VAL A 14 -25.98 -24.78 1.37
C VAL A 14 -25.91 -25.98 0.40
N THR A 15 -25.00 -26.92 0.64
CA THR A 15 -25.28 -28.38 0.58
C THR A 15 -24.25 -29.20 1.36
N CYS A 16 -24.76 -30.12 2.18
CA CYS A 16 -23.99 -31.04 3.03
C CYS A 16 -23.63 -32.30 2.24
N VAL A 17 -22.34 -32.65 2.14
CA VAL A 17 -21.89 -34.03 1.92
C VAL A 17 -20.57 -34.26 2.68
N THR A 18 -20.58 -35.25 3.56
CA THR A 18 -19.44 -35.78 4.30
C THR A 18 -18.55 -36.61 3.38
N GLU A 19 -17.29 -36.24 3.20
CA GLU A 19 -16.22 -37.15 2.79
C GLU A 19 -14.89 -36.72 3.41
N GLU A 20 -14.27 -37.65 4.14
CA GLU A 20 -12.99 -37.54 4.81
C GLU A 20 -11.85 -37.53 3.79
N LYS A 21 -10.95 -36.52 3.82
CA LYS A 21 -9.54 -36.73 3.46
C LYS A 21 -8.61 -35.60 3.87
N SER A 22 -7.55 -36.04 4.54
CA SER A 22 -6.20 -35.49 4.61
C SER A 22 -6.04 -34.03 5.02
N GLY A 23 -5.46 -33.87 6.21
CA GLY A 23 -4.89 -32.61 6.64
C GLY A 23 -3.89 -32.06 5.64
N GLU A 24 -4.12 -30.82 5.26
CA GLU A 24 -3.08 -29.85 5.05
C GLU A 24 -3.47 -28.66 5.94
N ASP A 25 -2.66 -28.45 6.97
CA ASP A 25 -2.61 -27.24 7.77
C ASP A 25 -2.19 -26.10 6.83
N ASN A 26 -3.10 -25.62 5.99
CA ASN A 26 -2.86 -24.45 5.16
C ASN A 26 -3.32 -23.27 5.98
N ALA A 27 -2.42 -22.77 6.83
CA ALA A 27 -2.53 -21.48 7.46
C ALA A 27 -2.87 -20.46 6.38
N GLU A 28 -4.16 -20.15 6.24
CA GLU A 28 -4.69 -19.08 5.42
C GLU A 28 -4.18 -17.78 6.05
N SER A 29 -2.90 -17.50 5.78
CA SER A 29 -2.24 -16.26 6.13
C SER A 29 -3.03 -15.19 5.40
N LYS A 30 -3.90 -14.50 6.14
CA LYS A 30 -4.69 -13.37 5.65
C LYS A 30 -3.76 -12.49 4.82
N LYS A 31 -3.89 -12.57 3.50
CA LYS A 31 -3.08 -11.79 2.57
C LYS A 31 -3.57 -10.36 2.69
N THR A 32 -2.85 -9.55 3.44
CA THR A 32 -3.16 -8.13 3.61
C THR A 32 -2.48 -7.39 2.47
N SER A 33 -3.22 -6.87 1.51
CA SER A 33 -2.66 -6.03 0.44
C SER A 33 -2.89 -4.55 0.70
N ILE A 34 -1.98 -3.70 0.23
CA ILE A 34 -2.15 -2.24 0.20
C ILE A 34 -2.18 -1.72 -1.22
N TRP A 35 -2.89 -0.61 -1.41
CA TRP A 35 -2.93 0.12 -2.66
C TRP A 35 -2.03 1.34 -2.56
N VAL A 36 -0.97 1.36 -3.37
CA VAL A 36 -0.03 2.48 -3.46
C VAL A 36 -0.36 3.29 -4.72
N TYR A 37 -0.72 4.55 -4.54
CA TYR A 37 -1.04 5.48 -5.60
C TYR A 37 0.21 6.29 -5.96
N THR A 38 0.54 6.35 -7.24
CA THR A 38 1.61 7.23 -7.72
C THR A 38 1.04 8.60 -8.07
N SER A 39 1.68 9.67 -7.62
CA SER A 39 1.19 11.05 -7.86
C SER A 39 1.17 11.46 -9.33
N GLU A 40 1.90 10.77 -10.21
CA GLU A 40 2.12 11.20 -11.59
C GLU A 40 1.37 10.39 -12.64
N ASN A 41 1.03 9.13 -12.37
CA ASN A 41 0.11 8.40 -13.23
C ASN A 41 -1.31 8.61 -12.73
N HIS A 42 -2.04 9.51 -13.39
CA HIS A 42 -3.47 9.84 -13.24
C HIS A 42 -4.38 8.67 -12.78
N GLY A 43 -4.36 8.33 -11.49
CA GLY A 43 -5.19 7.27 -10.90
C GLY A 43 -4.66 5.84 -11.06
N THR A 44 -3.37 5.63 -11.37
CA THR A 44 -2.79 4.27 -11.33
C THR A 44 -2.41 3.93 -9.88
N SER A 45 -3.03 2.86 -9.38
CA SER A 45 -2.70 2.24 -8.11
C SER A 45 -2.03 0.89 -8.34
N ILE A 46 -1.02 0.59 -7.55
CA ILE A 46 -0.34 -0.69 -7.53
C ILE A 46 -0.77 -1.41 -6.26
N GLU A 47 -1.30 -2.62 -6.41
CA GLU A 47 -1.58 -3.49 -5.27
C GLU A 47 -0.28 -4.19 -4.84
N VAL A 48 0.10 -4.02 -3.58
CA VAL A 48 1.29 -4.66 -3.00
C VAL A 48 0.84 -5.58 -1.86
N PRO A 49 1.11 -6.89 -1.94
CA PRO A 49 0.84 -7.80 -0.83
C PRO A 49 1.82 -7.52 0.30
N LEU A 50 1.31 -7.29 1.51
CA LEU A 50 2.09 -7.18 2.73
C LEU A 50 2.08 -8.49 3.49
N THR A 51 3.25 -8.83 4.01
CA THR A 51 3.44 -9.85 5.02
C THR A 51 3.89 -9.20 6.33
N PRO A 52 3.79 -9.88 7.48
CA PRO A 52 4.28 -9.36 8.76
C PRO A 52 5.77 -9.01 8.77
N GLU A 53 6.54 -9.56 7.83
CA GLU A 53 7.97 -9.32 7.66
C GLU A 53 8.28 -8.24 6.63
N THR A 54 7.29 -7.80 5.85
CA THR A 54 7.46 -6.81 4.78
C THR A 54 7.80 -5.44 5.35
N THR A 55 8.97 -4.93 4.94
CA THR A 55 9.42 -3.58 5.26
C THR A 55 8.96 -2.57 4.21
N VAL A 56 9.07 -1.29 4.53
CA VAL A 56 8.77 -0.21 3.58
C VAL A 56 9.74 -0.25 2.39
N SER A 57 11.00 -0.63 2.59
CA SER A 57 11.95 -0.86 1.50
C SER A 57 11.46 -1.90 0.49
N ASP A 58 10.91 -3.03 0.96
CA ASP A 58 10.37 -4.06 0.06
C ASP A 58 9.18 -3.54 -0.76
N VAL A 59 8.31 -2.75 -0.12
CA VAL A 59 7.18 -2.10 -0.81
C VAL A 59 7.70 -1.12 -1.86
N LEU A 60 8.68 -0.29 -1.50
CA LEU A 60 9.31 0.65 -2.41
C LEU A 60 9.94 -0.07 -3.60
N ASP A 61 10.68 -1.16 -3.40
CA ASP A 61 11.28 -1.94 -4.49
C ASP A 61 10.22 -2.44 -5.50
N CYS A 62 9.03 -2.80 -5.02
CA CYS A 62 7.94 -3.26 -5.87
C CYS A 62 7.25 -2.15 -6.67
N VAL A 63 7.15 -0.93 -6.14
CA VAL A 63 6.38 0.18 -6.75
C VAL A 63 7.25 1.25 -7.38
N ARG A 64 8.54 1.29 -7.04
CA ARG A 64 9.49 2.30 -7.49
C ARG A 64 9.82 2.08 -8.95
N ASP A 65 9.79 3.18 -9.69
CA ASP A 65 10.22 3.20 -11.07
C ASP A 65 11.76 3.37 -11.12
N PRO A 66 12.50 2.44 -11.74
CA PRO A 66 13.96 2.50 -11.82
C PRO A 66 14.47 3.73 -12.58
N VAL A 67 13.65 4.35 -13.45
CA VAL A 67 14.03 5.51 -14.25
C VAL A 67 14.06 6.79 -13.41
N ARG A 68 13.29 6.84 -12.31
CA ARG A 68 13.01 8.09 -11.56
C ARG A 68 13.93 8.34 -10.38
N GLY A 69 14.69 7.34 -9.95
CA GLY A 69 15.59 7.47 -8.81
C GLY A 69 14.87 7.24 -7.49
N GLU A 70 15.35 7.85 -6.40
CA GLU A 70 14.92 7.57 -5.03
C GLU A 70 13.53 8.12 -4.72
N GLY A 71 12.75 7.33 -3.99
CA GLY A 71 11.40 7.69 -3.57
C GLY A 71 11.12 7.21 -2.15
N TYR A 72 10.08 7.79 -1.57
CA TYR A 72 9.63 7.53 -0.22
C TYR A 72 8.12 7.30 -0.21
N LEU A 73 7.68 6.50 0.76
CA LEU A 73 6.28 6.14 0.91
C LEU A 73 5.61 7.07 1.92
N VAL A 74 4.42 7.55 1.59
CA VAL A 74 3.62 8.41 2.45
C VAL A 74 2.28 7.74 2.70
N ALA A 75 1.89 7.58 3.95
CA ALA A 75 0.57 7.11 4.33
C ALA A 75 -0.31 8.30 4.73
N VAL A 76 -1.51 8.38 4.18
CA VAL A 76 -2.47 9.46 4.44
C VAL A 76 -3.68 8.87 5.14
N ALA A 77 -3.93 9.32 6.37
CA ALA A 77 -5.10 8.97 7.16
C ALA A 77 -5.93 10.24 7.40
N GLY A 78 -7.03 10.39 6.64
CA GLY A 78 -7.83 11.63 6.67
C GLY A 78 -7.00 12.83 6.23
N ASP A 79 -6.85 13.82 7.13
CA ASP A 79 -6.07 15.04 6.90
C ASP A 79 -4.61 14.95 7.36
N THR A 80 -4.17 13.78 7.85
CA THR A 80 -2.79 13.60 8.35
C THR A 80 -1.96 12.76 7.39
N GLU A 81 -0.78 13.26 7.02
CA GLU A 81 0.22 12.54 6.24
C GLU A 81 1.35 12.03 7.15
N TYR A 82 1.75 10.78 6.96
CA TYR A 82 2.83 10.12 7.67
C TYR A 82 3.88 9.66 6.66
N ILE A 83 5.11 10.14 6.81
CA ILE A 83 6.23 9.72 5.98
C ILE A 83 6.82 8.46 6.62
N LEU A 84 6.87 7.38 5.84
CA LEU A 84 7.40 6.08 6.27
C LEU A 84 8.88 6.00 5.96
N GLN A 85 9.67 5.50 6.91
CA GLN A 85 11.08 5.23 6.68
C GLN A 85 11.25 3.83 6.09
N GLU A 86 12.30 3.67 5.29
CA GLU A 86 12.65 2.41 4.62
C GLU A 86 12.75 1.20 5.57
N GLY A 87 13.31 1.41 6.77
CA GLY A 87 13.43 0.36 7.79
C GLY A 87 12.17 0.07 8.59
N ASP A 88 11.08 0.83 8.39
CA ASP A 88 9.83 0.60 9.12
C ASP A 88 9.12 -0.64 8.59
N ASN A 89 8.43 -1.34 9.48
CA ASN A 89 7.59 -2.48 9.12
C ASN A 89 6.23 -1.97 8.63
N ALA A 90 6.00 -2.06 7.31
CA ALA A 90 4.81 -1.51 6.66
C ALA A 90 3.52 -2.15 7.19
N PHE A 91 3.55 -3.46 7.46
CA PHE A 91 2.42 -4.21 8.01
C PHE A 91 2.05 -3.68 9.41
N THR A 92 3.01 -3.65 10.32
CA THR A 92 2.80 -3.18 11.70
C THR A 92 2.30 -1.75 11.73
N PHE A 93 2.88 -0.88 10.89
CA PHE A 93 2.44 0.50 10.77
C PHE A 93 0.98 0.60 10.31
N LEU A 94 0.60 -0.15 9.27
CA LEU A 94 -0.78 -0.18 8.78
C LEU A 94 -1.76 -0.58 9.87
N TYR A 95 -1.46 -1.65 10.62
CA TYR A 95 -2.33 -2.09 11.73
C TYR A 95 -2.43 -1.05 12.83
N GLN A 96 -1.33 -0.38 13.18
CA GLN A 96 -1.34 0.66 14.21
C GLN A 96 -2.18 1.86 13.78
N ILE A 97 -1.95 2.39 12.58
CA ILE A 97 -2.67 3.59 12.11
C ILE A 97 -4.14 3.26 11.83
N TRP A 98 -4.46 2.10 11.25
CA TRP A 98 -5.83 1.68 11.02
C TRP A 98 -6.63 1.62 12.32
N ASN A 99 -6.05 1.02 13.37
CA ASN A 99 -6.68 0.92 14.68
C ASN A 99 -6.82 2.29 15.38
N ASN A 100 -5.92 3.24 15.11
CA ASN A 100 -5.90 4.53 15.77
C ASN A 100 -6.77 5.58 15.07
N SER A 101 -6.73 5.65 13.75
CA SER A 101 -7.37 6.71 12.97
C SER A 101 -8.82 6.40 12.60
N GLY A 102 -9.24 5.13 12.56
CA GLY A 102 -10.59 4.73 12.13
C GLY A 102 -11.00 5.23 10.74
N SER A 103 -10.04 5.72 9.97
CA SER A 103 -10.20 6.43 8.70
C SER A 103 -9.52 5.63 7.59
N PRO A 104 -9.99 5.74 6.34
CA PRO A 104 -9.36 5.03 5.23
C PRO A 104 -7.91 5.51 5.05
N LEU A 105 -6.98 4.56 5.07
CA LEU A 105 -5.55 4.78 4.88
C LEU A 105 -5.21 4.69 3.39
N ASN A 106 -4.60 5.72 2.83
CA ASN A 106 -4.10 5.73 1.45
C ASN A 106 -2.58 5.77 1.45
N PHE A 107 -1.94 4.96 0.62
CA PHE A 107 -0.49 5.02 0.44
C PHE A 107 -0.16 5.75 -0.85
N LEU A 108 0.79 6.69 -0.77
CA LEU A 108 1.24 7.51 -1.87
C LEU A 108 2.75 7.29 -2.04
N LEU A 109 3.16 6.96 -3.25
CA LEU A 109 4.56 6.98 -3.62
C LEU A 109 4.94 8.38 -4.08
N ARG A 110 5.93 8.97 -3.43
CA ARG A 110 6.54 10.25 -3.84
C ARG A 110 8.00 10.03 -4.16
N TYR A 111 8.49 10.70 -5.19
CA TYR A 111 9.90 10.71 -5.52
C TYR A 111 10.56 11.93 -4.87
N TYR A 112 11.81 11.78 -4.42
CA TYR A 112 12.61 12.96 -4.13
C TYR A 112 12.80 13.67 -5.46
N SER A 113 12.15 14.82 -5.65
CA SER A 113 12.41 15.66 -6.80
C SER A 113 13.92 15.89 -6.84
N GLN A 114 14.60 15.29 -7.82
CA GLN A 114 15.86 15.85 -8.26
C GLN A 114 15.50 17.27 -8.65
N HIS A 115 15.96 18.23 -7.87
CA HIS A 115 15.71 19.64 -8.09
C HIS A 115 15.88 19.93 -9.58
N ALA A 116 14.77 20.15 -10.29
CA ALA A 116 14.80 21.19 -11.29
C ALA A 116 15.02 22.45 -10.45
N GLU A 117 16.29 22.87 -10.34
CA GLU A 117 16.65 24.16 -9.77
C GLU A 117 15.82 25.19 -10.53
N TRP A 118 14.80 25.69 -9.83
CA TRP A 118 13.97 26.78 -10.24
C TRP A 118 14.30 27.94 -9.30
N PRO A 119 14.67 29.12 -9.83
CA PRO A 119 14.52 29.56 -11.21
C PRO A 119 15.61 28.98 -12.15
N PRO A 120 15.36 28.97 -13.47
CA PRO A 120 16.42 28.72 -14.44
C PRO A 120 17.56 29.74 -14.24
N PRO A 121 18.83 29.37 -14.52
CA PRO A 121 19.91 30.34 -14.49
C PRO A 121 19.55 31.51 -15.43
N GLU A 122 19.71 32.74 -14.94
CA GLU A 122 19.54 33.92 -15.78
C GLU A 122 20.48 33.79 -16.98
N LEU A 123 19.91 33.87 -18.18
CA LEU A 123 20.69 33.94 -19.42
C LEU A 123 21.43 35.28 -19.41
N GLU A 124 22.72 35.27 -19.08
CA GLU A 124 23.64 36.39 -19.33
C GLU A 124 23.88 36.62 -20.83
#